data_AF-A0A1Q4F8Y0-F1
#
_entry.id   AF-A0A1Q4F8Y0-F1
#
_cell.length_a   1.000
_cell.length_b   1.000
_cell.length_c   1.000
_cell.angle_alpha   90.00
_cell.angle_beta   90.00
_cell.angle_gamma   90.00
#
_symmetry.space_group_name_H-M   'P 1'
#
loop_
_entity.id
_entity.type
_entity.pdbx_description
1 polymer ?
#
loop_
_entity_poly.entity_id
_entity_poly.type
_entity_poly.pdbx_seq_one_letter_code
_entity_poly.pdbx_strand_id
1 'polypeptide(L)'
;MLYDRDYKILTEEEKKIWEKVESIFIKEKTRKKGGVSVKGLDNYYKNLPTAALHYQQLFPNNYLDADSYCEKENYTTLQEFKVLLGKGCTEQEILNFIRVKKAYFIITSLFGTTPFNFGHHVAFAFKEFELPSSYVVDFLLVGKNSGGYEFIFVELESPHGLITTADGEFGACIRKGIKQVEDWDIWLEKHYSSLKLVYNKYLGNMHPLPLEFYELDKSRLHYVVVAGRRKNFNQKTYQAKRRLLKSKNILVLHYDNLIDNSIFLLKHRYKVALPEK
;
A
#
# COMPACT_ATOMS: atom_id res chain seq x y z
N MET A 1 5.94 1.90 11.92
CA MET A 1 6.99 1.59 10.91
C MET A 1 6.70 0.22 10.31
N LEU A 2 6.99 0.03 9.03
CA LEU A 2 6.80 -1.27 8.35
C LEU A 2 7.93 -2.25 8.66
N TYR A 3 9.14 -1.71 8.89
CA TYR A 3 10.36 -2.44 9.14
C TYR A 3 10.83 -2.25 10.57
N ASP A 4 11.62 -3.21 11.07
CA ASP A 4 12.23 -3.13 12.42
C ASP A 4 13.40 -2.14 12.44
N ARG A 5 14.06 -1.95 11.30
CA ARG A 5 15.13 -0.97 11.11
C ARG A 5 14.56 0.44 10.93
N ASP A 6 15.18 1.42 11.57
CA ASP A 6 14.98 2.82 11.25
C ASP A 6 15.85 3.25 10.06
N TYR A 7 15.21 3.43 8.91
CA TYR A 7 15.81 3.89 7.67
C TYR A 7 15.96 5.42 7.59
N LYS A 8 15.57 6.17 8.64
CA LYS A 8 15.97 7.56 8.78
C LYS A 8 17.43 7.72 9.23
N ILE A 9 18.12 6.61 9.52
CA ILE A 9 19.48 6.59 10.03
C ILE A 9 20.35 5.68 9.14
N LEU A 10 21.48 6.22 8.70
CA LEU A 10 22.51 5.48 7.97
C LEU A 10 23.73 5.27 8.85
N THR A 11 24.35 4.10 8.75
CA THR A 11 25.66 3.84 9.34
C THR A 11 26.75 4.59 8.57
N GLU A 12 27.91 4.81 9.19
CA GLU A 12 29.05 5.45 8.52
C GLU A 12 29.55 4.65 7.32
N GLU A 13 29.43 3.32 7.37
CA GLU A 13 29.76 2.45 6.24
C GLU A 13 28.78 2.66 5.08
N GLU A 14 27.47 2.65 5.35
CA GLU A 14 26.43 2.88 4.34
C GLU A 14 26.56 4.25 3.69
N LYS A 15 26.88 5.30 4.47
CA LYS A 15 27.16 6.64 3.94
C LYS A 15 28.36 6.63 2.99
N LYS A 16 29.48 6.01 3.38
CA LYS A 16 30.68 5.91 2.52
C LYS A 16 30.39 5.17 1.22
N ILE A 17 29.63 4.07 1.29
CA ILE A 17 29.24 3.31 0.09
C ILE A 17 28.34 4.18 -0.80
N TRP A 18 27.33 4.83 -0.21
CA TRP A 18 26.44 5.72 -0.95
C TRP A 18 27.20 6.86 -1.63
N GLU A 19 28.06 7.59 -0.91
CA GLU A 19 28.89 8.68 -1.46
C GLU A 19 29.74 8.20 -2.65
N LYS A 20 30.35 7.01 -2.53
CA LYS A 20 31.12 6.41 -3.61
C LYS A 20 30.25 6.13 -4.83
N VAL A 21 29.10 5.49 -4.66
CA VAL A 21 28.17 5.15 -5.73
C VAL A 21 27.62 6.41 -6.40
N GLU A 22 27.21 7.40 -5.61
CA GLU A 22 26.73 8.71 -6.07
C GLU A 22 27.81 9.43 -6.90
N SER A 23 29.06 9.44 -6.43
CA SER A 23 30.16 10.09 -7.15
C SER A 23 30.42 9.47 -8.53
N ILE A 24 30.30 8.14 -8.66
CA ILE A 24 30.44 7.43 -9.92
C ILE A 24 29.29 7.79 -10.86
N PHE A 25 28.06 7.82 -10.33
CA PHE A 25 26.86 8.15 -11.08
C PHE A 25 26.88 9.59 -11.62
N ILE A 26 27.25 10.56 -10.77
CA ILE A 26 27.38 11.98 -11.16
C ILE A 26 28.46 12.15 -12.25
N LYS A 27 29.60 11.47 -12.14
CA LYS A 27 30.66 11.49 -13.17
C LYS A 27 30.14 10.98 -14.51
N GLU A 28 29.38 9.88 -14.53
CA GLU A 28 28.77 9.36 -15.75
C GLU A 28 27.79 10.38 -16.37
N LYS A 29 26.89 10.93 -15.54
CA LYS A 29 25.89 11.91 -15.96
C LYS A 29 26.53 13.17 -16.54
N THR A 30 27.61 13.64 -15.91
CA THR A 30 28.39 14.80 -16.37
C THR A 30 29.04 14.53 -17.73
N ARG A 31 29.69 13.37 -17.89
CA ARG A 31 30.29 12.95 -19.18
C ARG A 31 29.26 12.88 -20.31
N LYS A 32 28.02 12.56 -19.98
CA LYS A 32 26.89 12.46 -20.93
C LYS A 32 26.00 13.70 -20.99
N LYS A 33 26.50 14.87 -20.54
CA LYS A 33 25.78 16.16 -20.59
C LYS A 33 24.37 16.09 -19.97
N GLY A 34 24.24 15.39 -18.83
CA GLY A 34 22.97 15.23 -18.11
C GLY A 34 22.20 13.95 -18.43
N GLY A 35 22.55 13.24 -19.51
CA GLY A 35 21.96 11.95 -19.85
C GLY A 35 22.49 10.80 -18.99
N VAL A 36 21.65 9.81 -18.72
CA VAL A 36 22.05 8.57 -18.04
C VAL A 36 21.61 7.39 -18.89
N SER A 37 22.50 6.42 -19.09
CA SER A 37 22.12 5.18 -19.80
C SER A 37 21.35 4.24 -18.90
N VAL A 38 20.52 3.37 -19.48
CA VAL A 38 19.84 2.29 -18.74
C VAL A 38 20.83 1.48 -17.90
N LYS A 39 22.00 1.13 -18.45
CA LYS A 39 23.07 0.43 -17.74
C LYS A 39 23.67 1.24 -16.58
N GLY A 40 23.73 2.56 -16.73
CA GLY A 40 24.21 3.47 -15.67
C GLY A 40 23.21 3.54 -14.50
N LEU A 41 21.92 3.61 -14.79
CA LEU A 41 20.84 3.53 -13.79
C LEU A 41 20.85 2.18 -13.07
N ASP A 42 20.91 1.08 -13.83
CA ASP A 42 20.98 -0.28 -13.30
C ASP A 42 22.18 -0.45 -12.35
N ASN A 43 23.36 0.01 -12.77
CA ASN A 43 24.55 -0.04 -11.94
C ASN A 43 24.44 0.83 -10.68
N TYR A 44 23.79 1.99 -10.74
CA TYR A 44 23.56 2.82 -9.56
C TYR A 44 22.71 2.08 -8.52
N TYR A 45 21.51 1.61 -8.90
CA TYR A 45 20.61 0.95 -7.96
C TYR A 45 21.14 -0.38 -7.45
N LYS A 46 21.85 -1.15 -8.29
CA LYS A 46 22.47 -2.41 -7.88
C LYS A 46 23.56 -2.25 -6.80
N ASN A 47 24.27 -1.13 -6.79
CA ASN A 47 25.35 -0.88 -5.83
C ASN A 47 24.93 0.04 -4.68
N LEU A 48 23.76 0.69 -4.77
CA LEU A 48 23.23 1.54 -3.72
C LEU A 48 22.81 0.68 -2.52
N PRO A 49 23.26 0.98 -1.29
CA PRO A 49 22.76 0.27 -0.11
C PRO A 49 21.25 0.41 0.01
N THR A 50 20.53 -0.67 0.33
CA THR A 50 19.08 -0.63 0.57
C THR A 50 18.71 0.43 1.61
N ALA A 51 19.53 0.60 2.65
CA ALA A 51 19.30 1.64 3.65
C ALA A 51 19.35 3.06 3.04
N ALA A 52 20.29 3.33 2.14
CA ALA A 52 20.38 4.60 1.43
C ALA A 52 19.21 4.80 0.46
N LEU A 53 18.76 3.74 -0.22
CA LEU A 53 17.57 3.78 -1.08
C LEU A 53 16.33 4.23 -0.29
N HIS A 54 16.09 3.64 0.89
CA HIS A 54 14.99 4.03 1.77
C HIS A 54 15.17 5.43 2.36
N TYR A 55 16.39 5.78 2.80
CA TYR A 55 16.70 7.08 3.39
C TYR A 55 16.37 8.25 2.46
N GLN A 56 16.54 8.05 1.15
CA GLN A 56 16.20 9.03 0.12
C GLN A 56 14.69 9.24 -0.06
N GLN A 57 13.83 8.36 0.47
CA GLN A 57 12.39 8.45 0.26
C GLN A 57 11.72 9.46 1.18
N LEU A 58 10.53 9.93 0.77
CA LEU A 58 9.73 10.87 1.57
C LEU A 58 9.39 10.30 2.96
N PHE A 59 9.08 9.00 3.03
CA PHE A 59 8.83 8.28 4.28
C PHE A 59 9.67 7.00 4.35
N PRO A 60 10.95 7.06 4.82
CA PRO A 60 11.89 5.95 4.75
C PRO A 60 11.38 4.63 5.35
N ASN A 61 10.67 4.72 6.48
CA ASN A 61 10.17 3.56 7.23
C ASN A 61 8.81 3.03 6.75
N ASN A 62 8.26 3.64 5.72
CA ASN A 62 6.96 3.32 5.13
C ASN A 62 7.05 3.08 3.62
N TYR A 63 8.24 3.25 3.03
CA TYR A 63 8.49 3.02 1.62
C TYR A 63 8.30 1.55 1.26
N LEU A 64 7.64 1.30 0.14
CA LEU A 64 7.42 -0.03 -0.41
C LEU A 64 8.47 -0.29 -1.48
N ASP A 65 9.58 -0.90 -1.07
CA ASP A 65 10.63 -1.30 -1.99
C ASP A 65 10.17 -2.48 -2.85
N ALA A 66 9.90 -2.22 -4.13
CA ALA A 66 9.45 -3.23 -5.09
C ALA A 66 10.37 -4.46 -5.14
N ASP A 67 11.69 -4.26 -5.01
CA ASP A 67 12.66 -5.34 -5.12
C ASP A 67 12.67 -6.24 -3.87
N SER A 68 12.31 -5.67 -2.71
CA SER A 68 12.15 -6.44 -1.45
C SER A 68 10.99 -7.44 -1.48
N TYR A 69 10.07 -7.34 -2.45
CA TYR A 69 8.92 -8.24 -2.57
C TYR A 69 9.19 -9.48 -3.48
N CYS A 70 10.37 -9.58 -4.08
CA CYS A 70 10.77 -10.67 -5.00
C CYS A 70 11.23 -11.97 -4.30
N GLU A 71 10.62 -12.35 -3.17
CA GLU A 71 11.09 -13.49 -2.38
C GLU A 71 10.12 -14.69 -2.47
N LYS A 72 10.67 -15.90 -2.64
CA LYS A 72 9.89 -17.16 -2.61
C LYS A 72 9.04 -17.29 -1.34
N GLU A 73 9.52 -16.71 -0.24
CA GLU A 73 8.84 -16.68 1.06
C GLU A 73 7.48 -15.96 1.01
N ASN A 74 7.30 -14.98 0.12
CA ASN A 74 6.02 -14.29 -0.05
C ASN A 74 4.93 -15.21 -0.61
N TYR A 75 5.28 -16.16 -1.49
CA TYR A 75 4.30 -17.14 -1.96
C TYR A 75 3.85 -18.08 -0.85
N THR A 76 4.78 -18.58 -0.03
CA THR A 76 4.48 -19.40 1.15
C THR A 76 3.59 -18.64 2.12
N THR A 77 3.95 -17.40 2.44
CA THR A 77 3.17 -16.50 3.30
C THR A 77 1.76 -16.28 2.74
N LEU A 78 1.60 -16.16 1.42
CA LEU A 78 0.27 -16.03 0.80
C LEU A 78 -0.56 -17.32 0.93
N GLN A 79 0.06 -18.50 0.91
CA GLN A 79 -0.66 -19.76 1.18
C GLN A 79 -1.08 -19.85 2.65
N GLU A 80 -0.22 -19.46 3.59
CA GLU A 80 -0.59 -19.37 5.01
C GLU A 80 -1.77 -18.42 5.22
N PHE A 81 -1.78 -17.28 4.51
CA PHE A 81 -2.90 -16.34 4.55
C PHE A 81 -4.21 -16.94 4.04
N LYS A 82 -4.17 -17.69 2.93
CA LYS A 82 -5.36 -18.42 2.42
C LYS A 82 -5.88 -19.43 3.44
N VAL A 83 -4.98 -20.15 4.12
CA VAL A 83 -5.34 -21.10 5.17
C VAL A 83 -5.99 -20.37 6.35
N LEU A 84 -5.44 -19.22 6.77
CA LEU A 84 -6.03 -18.38 7.81
C LEU A 84 -7.45 -17.97 7.44
N LEU A 85 -7.67 -17.45 6.24
CA LEU A 85 -9.00 -17.04 5.77
C LEU A 85 -10.00 -18.20 5.60
N GLY A 86 -9.49 -19.43 5.50
CA GLY A 86 -10.31 -20.65 5.47
C GLY A 86 -10.77 -21.10 6.86
N LYS A 87 -10.06 -20.68 7.90
CA LYS A 87 -10.47 -20.81 9.30
C LYS A 87 -11.38 -19.63 9.62
N GLY A 88 -12.31 -19.79 10.57
CA GLY A 88 -13.23 -18.74 11.03
C GLY A 88 -12.52 -17.58 11.74
N CYS A 89 -11.61 -16.88 11.04
CA CYS A 89 -10.74 -15.86 11.59
C CYS A 89 -11.43 -14.51 11.74
N THR A 90 -10.88 -13.73 12.66
CA THR A 90 -11.29 -12.37 13.00
C THR A 90 -10.47 -11.33 12.24
N GLU A 91 -10.97 -10.10 12.18
CA GLU A 91 -10.27 -8.94 11.63
C GLU A 91 -8.90 -8.73 12.30
N GLN A 92 -8.86 -8.83 13.63
CA GLN A 92 -7.63 -8.71 14.42
C GLN A 92 -6.58 -9.76 14.04
N GLU A 93 -6.98 -11.00 13.78
CA GLU A 93 -6.06 -12.05 13.34
C GLU A 93 -5.48 -11.76 11.94
N ILE A 94 -6.26 -11.15 11.05
CA ILE A 94 -5.79 -10.73 9.72
C ILE A 94 -4.77 -9.59 9.84
N LEU A 95 -5.08 -8.56 10.62
CA LEU A 95 -4.17 -7.45 10.88
C LEU A 95 -2.86 -7.95 11.52
N ASN A 96 -2.98 -8.83 12.51
CA ASN A 96 -1.83 -9.44 13.18
C ASN A 96 -1.00 -10.28 12.21
N PHE A 97 -1.64 -11.08 11.34
CA PHE A 97 -0.95 -11.87 10.33
C PHE A 97 -0.11 -10.98 9.41
N ILE A 98 -0.72 -9.94 8.83
CA ILE A 98 -0.03 -9.01 7.93
C ILE A 98 1.15 -8.34 8.63
N ARG A 99 0.96 -7.89 9.87
CA ARG A 99 2.00 -7.21 10.65
C ARG A 99 3.16 -8.14 11.02
N VAL A 100 2.86 -9.30 11.60
CA VAL A 100 3.88 -10.22 12.14
C VAL A 100 4.66 -10.90 11.01
N LYS A 101 3.98 -11.32 9.95
CA LYS A 101 4.62 -11.93 8.78
C LYS A 101 5.19 -10.91 7.80
N LYS A 102 5.05 -9.61 8.08
CA LYS A 102 5.39 -8.50 7.16
C LYS A 102 4.78 -8.69 5.78
N ALA A 103 3.58 -9.27 5.71
CA ALA A 103 2.89 -9.63 4.48
C ALA A 103 2.22 -8.41 3.79
N TYR A 104 2.87 -7.25 3.81
CA TYR A 104 2.34 -5.99 3.27
C TYR A 104 2.11 -6.05 1.76
N PHE A 105 2.77 -6.98 1.05
CA PHE A 105 2.49 -7.26 -0.36
C PHE A 105 1.02 -7.61 -0.62
N ILE A 106 0.31 -8.15 0.38
CA ILE A 106 -1.11 -8.52 0.26
C ILE A 106 -1.98 -7.27 0.11
N ILE A 107 -1.79 -6.28 0.99
CA ILE A 107 -2.55 -5.03 0.95
C ILE A 107 -2.08 -4.15 -0.21
N THR A 108 -0.78 -4.08 -0.45
CA THR A 108 -0.22 -3.24 -1.54
C THR A 108 -0.53 -3.78 -2.93
N SER A 109 -0.97 -5.04 -3.05
CA SER A 109 -1.56 -5.57 -4.29
C SER A 109 -2.76 -4.73 -4.78
N LEU A 110 -3.38 -3.93 -3.90
CA LEU A 110 -4.40 -2.96 -4.27
C LEU A 110 -3.93 -1.97 -5.32
N PHE A 111 -2.66 -1.52 -5.32
CA PHE A 111 -2.16 -0.61 -6.36
C PHE A 111 -2.32 -1.16 -7.79
N GLY A 112 -2.35 -2.48 -7.96
CA GLY A 112 -2.56 -3.14 -9.25
C GLY A 112 -4.04 -3.41 -9.60
N THR A 113 -4.98 -2.97 -8.76
CA THR A 113 -6.42 -3.24 -8.91
C THR A 113 -7.08 -2.06 -9.60
N THR A 114 -7.91 -2.31 -10.62
CA THR A 114 -8.81 -1.28 -11.15
C THR A 114 -9.74 -0.76 -10.03
N PRO A 115 -9.84 0.56 -9.81
CA PRO A 115 -9.48 1.64 -10.74
C PRO A 115 -8.09 2.28 -10.54
N PHE A 116 -7.27 1.79 -9.61
CA PHE A 116 -6.03 2.44 -9.23
C PHE A 116 -4.97 2.33 -10.33
N ASN A 117 -4.34 3.46 -10.65
CA ASN A 117 -3.26 3.57 -11.63
C ASN A 117 -2.15 4.51 -11.14
N PHE A 118 -1.73 4.31 -9.89
CA PHE A 118 -0.69 5.09 -9.23
C PHE A 118 0.18 4.19 -8.34
N GLY A 119 1.27 4.74 -7.82
CA GLY A 119 2.26 3.98 -7.04
C GLY A 119 3.38 3.38 -7.89
N HIS A 120 3.38 3.58 -9.21
CA HIS A 120 4.43 3.08 -10.11
C HIS A 120 5.71 3.94 -10.11
N HIS A 121 5.66 5.19 -9.61
CA HIS A 121 6.88 5.99 -9.37
C HIS A 121 7.45 5.76 -7.97
N VAL A 122 6.60 5.80 -6.95
CA VAL A 122 6.93 5.53 -5.54
C VAL A 122 5.65 5.15 -4.82
N ALA A 123 5.74 4.25 -3.85
CA ALA A 123 4.61 3.83 -3.04
C ALA A 123 5.00 3.69 -1.57
N PHE A 124 4.03 3.95 -0.69
CA PHE A 124 4.16 3.86 0.76
C PHE A 124 2.96 3.12 1.35
N ALA A 125 3.16 2.45 2.49
CA ALA A 125 2.06 1.95 3.31
C ALA A 125 2.23 2.40 4.77
N PHE A 126 1.11 2.75 5.39
CA PHE A 126 1.00 3.07 6.80
C PHE A 126 -0.02 2.12 7.41
N LYS A 127 0.39 1.33 8.39
CA LYS A 127 -0.54 0.54 9.21
C LYS A 127 -1.07 1.41 10.34
N GLU A 128 -2.32 1.18 10.74
CA GLU A 128 -2.94 1.83 11.89
C GLU A 128 -2.76 3.37 11.82
N PHE A 129 -3.12 3.96 10.68
CA PHE A 129 -2.91 5.38 10.40
C PHE A 129 -3.93 6.24 11.15
N GLU A 130 -3.45 7.12 12.01
CA GLU A 130 -4.29 7.95 12.85
C GLU A 130 -4.99 9.07 12.05
N LEU A 131 -6.28 9.25 12.28
CA LEU A 131 -7.06 10.45 11.96
C LEU A 131 -7.50 11.10 13.28
N PRO A 132 -6.64 11.93 13.90
CA PRO A 132 -6.84 12.35 15.28
C PRO A 132 -8.07 13.23 15.50
N SER A 133 -8.79 13.11 16.62
CA SER A 133 -8.59 12.19 17.74
C SER A 133 -9.55 10.99 17.69
N SER A 134 -10.19 10.72 16.56
CA SER A 134 -11.41 9.91 16.52
C SER A 134 -11.29 8.59 15.79
N TYR A 135 -10.38 8.46 14.83
CA TYR A 135 -10.32 7.27 13.99
C TYR A 135 -8.90 6.76 13.79
N VAL A 136 -8.81 5.45 13.55
CA VAL A 136 -7.61 4.76 13.12
C VAL A 136 -7.97 3.97 11.88
N VAL A 137 -7.21 4.16 10.81
CA VAL A 137 -7.38 3.49 9.53
C VAL A 137 -6.49 2.26 9.53
N ASP A 138 -7.01 1.08 9.18
CA ASP A 138 -6.21 -0.16 9.18
C ASP A 138 -4.95 -0.01 8.32
N PHE A 139 -5.13 0.45 7.08
CA PHE A 139 -4.02 0.81 6.21
C PHE A 139 -4.32 2.07 5.39
N LEU A 140 -3.35 2.99 5.37
CA LEU A 140 -3.26 4.03 4.36
C LEU A 140 -2.18 3.63 3.35
N LEU A 141 -2.54 3.51 2.07
CA LEU A 141 -1.59 3.38 0.98
C LEU A 141 -1.43 4.72 0.29
N VAL A 142 -0.20 5.11 -0.01
CA VAL A 142 0.10 6.35 -0.73
C VAL A 142 0.94 6.03 -1.95
N GLY A 143 0.46 6.37 -3.13
CA GLY A 143 1.18 6.11 -4.37
C GLY A 143 1.34 7.37 -5.20
N LYS A 144 2.46 7.46 -5.91
CA LYS A 144 2.74 8.57 -6.82
C LYS A 144 2.59 8.13 -8.28
N ASN A 145 1.99 8.99 -9.08
CA ASN A 145 2.04 8.95 -10.54
C ASN A 145 2.52 10.32 -11.08
N SER A 146 2.49 10.49 -12.41
CA SER A 146 2.79 11.78 -13.05
C SER A 146 1.90 12.94 -12.58
N GLY A 147 0.70 12.65 -12.05
CA GLY A 147 -0.25 13.62 -11.51
C GLY A 147 -0.03 13.97 -10.04
N GLY A 148 0.96 13.39 -9.37
CA GLY A 148 1.27 13.63 -7.96
C GLY A 148 0.92 12.44 -7.06
N TYR A 149 0.69 12.72 -5.78
CA TYR A 149 0.33 11.70 -4.79
C TYR A 149 -1.17 11.44 -4.74
N GLU A 150 -1.53 10.18 -4.54
CA GLU A 150 -2.89 9.69 -4.31
C GLU A 150 -2.93 8.73 -3.11
N PHE A 151 -4.09 8.64 -2.47
CA PHE A 151 -4.27 8.04 -1.15
C PHE A 151 -5.39 7.00 -1.18
N ILE A 152 -5.11 5.78 -0.68
CA ILE A 152 -6.11 4.73 -0.50
C ILE A 152 -6.25 4.46 0.99
N PHE A 153 -7.41 4.80 1.56
CA PHE A 153 -7.80 4.43 2.91
C PHE A 153 -8.48 3.07 2.86
N VAL A 154 -7.91 2.09 3.56
CA VAL A 154 -8.36 0.70 3.53
C VAL A 154 -8.92 0.33 4.90
N GLU A 155 -10.15 -0.16 4.90
CA GLU A 155 -10.80 -0.83 6.03
C GLU A 155 -10.88 -2.33 5.74
N LEU A 156 -10.43 -3.15 6.69
CA LEU A 156 -10.58 -4.59 6.67
C LEU A 156 -11.74 -4.98 7.58
N GLU A 157 -12.65 -5.78 7.05
CA GLU A 157 -13.81 -6.31 7.77
C GLU A 157 -13.74 -7.83 7.77
N SER A 158 -14.55 -8.49 8.61
CA SER A 158 -14.48 -9.95 8.73
C SER A 158 -14.62 -10.68 7.37
N PRO A 159 -13.83 -11.74 7.11
CA PRO A 159 -14.06 -12.64 5.98
C PRO A 159 -15.31 -13.52 6.14
N HIS A 160 -15.94 -13.48 7.32
CA HIS A 160 -17.07 -14.33 7.69
C HIS A 160 -18.22 -13.50 8.30
N GLY A 161 -19.34 -14.18 8.59
CA GLY A 161 -20.53 -13.56 9.16
C GLY A 161 -21.47 -13.00 8.09
N LEU A 162 -22.16 -11.91 8.43
CA LEU A 162 -23.22 -11.31 7.60
C LEU A 162 -22.62 -10.43 6.49
N ILE A 163 -21.97 -11.06 5.51
CA ILE A 163 -21.31 -10.37 4.39
C ILE A 163 -22.34 -9.82 3.40
N THR A 164 -23.31 -10.64 2.99
CA THR A 164 -24.40 -10.27 2.08
C THR A 164 -25.72 -10.82 2.62
N THR A 165 -26.84 -10.21 2.22
CA THR A 165 -28.16 -10.79 2.44
C THR A 165 -28.40 -11.94 1.46
N ALA A 166 -29.46 -12.74 1.70
CA ALA A 166 -29.88 -13.78 0.76
C ALA A 166 -30.15 -13.22 -0.65
N ASP A 167 -30.68 -11.99 -0.73
CA ASP A 167 -30.94 -11.30 -1.99
C ASP A 167 -29.69 -10.68 -2.63
N GLY A 168 -28.50 -10.82 -2.04
CA GLY A 168 -27.25 -10.27 -2.56
C GLY A 168 -26.99 -8.79 -2.26
N GLU A 169 -27.78 -8.16 -1.39
CA GLU A 169 -27.49 -6.83 -0.87
C GLU A 169 -26.30 -6.87 0.09
N PHE A 170 -25.65 -5.74 0.33
CA PHE A 170 -24.61 -5.64 1.34
C PHE A 170 -25.15 -6.00 2.72
N GLY A 171 -24.52 -6.96 3.39
CA GLY A 171 -24.83 -7.37 4.75
C GLY A 171 -24.23 -6.43 5.79
N ALA A 172 -24.43 -6.75 7.07
CA ALA A 172 -24.00 -5.91 8.18
C ALA A 172 -22.48 -5.65 8.18
N CYS A 173 -21.68 -6.66 7.81
CA CYS A 173 -20.22 -6.58 7.76
C CYS A 173 -19.75 -5.52 6.74
N ILE A 174 -20.22 -5.59 5.50
CA ILE A 174 -19.89 -4.60 4.46
C ILE A 174 -20.43 -3.21 4.83
N ARG A 175 -21.65 -3.12 5.36
CA ARG A 175 -22.25 -1.82 5.73
C ARG A 175 -21.50 -1.13 6.87
N LYS A 176 -20.94 -1.88 7.83
CA LYS A 176 -20.08 -1.35 8.89
C LYS A 176 -18.83 -0.70 8.29
N GLY A 177 -18.08 -1.41 7.46
CA GLY A 177 -16.89 -0.87 6.81
C GLY A 177 -17.20 0.33 5.91
N ILE A 178 -18.32 0.31 5.15
CA ILE A 178 -18.77 1.48 4.37
C ILE A 178 -19.01 2.68 5.30
N LYS A 179 -19.66 2.48 6.44
CA LYS A 179 -19.92 3.55 7.39
C LYS A 179 -18.62 4.13 7.96
N GLN A 180 -17.63 3.29 8.30
CA GLN A 180 -16.33 3.75 8.78
C GLN A 180 -15.59 4.61 7.75
N VAL A 181 -15.51 4.17 6.49
CA VAL A 181 -14.82 4.97 5.45
C VAL A 181 -15.56 6.26 5.13
N GLU A 182 -16.89 6.29 5.21
CA GLU A 182 -17.68 7.53 5.08
C GLU A 182 -17.44 8.48 6.25
N ASP A 183 -17.30 7.98 7.48
CA ASP A 183 -16.97 8.80 8.64
C ASP A 183 -15.54 9.37 8.54
N TRP A 184 -14.59 8.61 7.99
CA TRP A 184 -13.26 9.12 7.67
C TRP A 184 -13.30 10.21 6.61
N ASP A 185 -14.10 10.03 5.56
CA ASP A 185 -14.26 11.01 4.49
C ASP A 185 -14.78 12.36 5.03
N ILE A 186 -15.80 12.31 5.88
CA ILE A 186 -16.35 13.50 6.59
C ILE A 186 -15.31 14.13 7.50
N TRP A 187 -14.50 13.31 8.19
CA TRP A 187 -13.41 13.81 9.04
C TRP A 187 -12.33 14.52 8.19
N LEU A 188 -11.93 13.91 7.08
CA LEU A 188 -10.91 14.43 6.17
C LEU A 188 -11.34 15.78 5.59
N GLU A 189 -12.62 15.94 5.21
CA GLU A 189 -13.15 17.24 4.75
C GLU A 189 -12.92 18.39 5.74
N LYS A 190 -12.98 18.10 7.04
CA LYS A 190 -12.88 19.12 8.10
C LYS A 190 -11.47 19.32 8.62
N HIS A 191 -10.64 18.27 8.55
CA HIS A 191 -9.40 18.19 9.31
C HIS A 191 -8.17 17.81 8.47
N TYR A 192 -8.27 17.74 7.13
CA TYR A 192 -7.18 17.27 6.27
C TYR A 192 -5.84 17.96 6.54
N SER A 193 -5.82 19.28 6.67
CA SER A 193 -4.58 20.06 6.89
C SER A 193 -3.85 19.67 8.17
N SER A 194 -4.58 19.16 9.17
CA SER A 194 -3.98 18.65 10.42
C SER A 194 -3.16 17.38 10.22
N LEU A 195 -3.39 16.62 9.13
CA LEU A 195 -2.60 15.43 8.80
C LEU A 195 -1.12 15.73 8.58
N LYS A 196 -0.76 16.99 8.27
CA LYS A 196 0.65 17.43 8.28
C LYS A 196 1.38 17.02 9.55
N LEU A 197 0.73 17.13 10.71
CA LEU A 197 1.31 16.76 12.00
C LEU A 197 1.52 15.24 12.12
N VAL A 198 0.60 14.45 11.57
CA VAL A 198 0.70 12.98 11.52
C VAL A 198 1.83 12.57 10.58
N TYR A 199 1.87 13.09 9.35
CA TYR A 199 2.91 12.78 8.36
C TYR A 199 4.31 13.19 8.82
N ASN A 200 4.45 14.30 9.54
CA ASN A 200 5.74 14.74 10.09
C ASN A 200 6.39 13.68 11.00
N LYS A 201 5.60 12.83 11.68
CA LYS A 201 6.14 11.70 12.47
C LYS A 201 6.91 10.71 11.59
N TYR A 202 6.48 10.52 10.34
CA TYR A 202 7.04 9.56 9.39
C TYR A 202 8.05 10.17 8.42
N LEU A 203 8.05 11.49 8.26
CA LEU A 203 8.85 12.22 7.29
C LEU A 203 10.35 11.89 7.43
N GLY A 204 11.00 11.67 6.29
CA GLY A 204 12.44 11.51 6.18
C GLY A 204 13.19 12.84 6.20
N ASN A 205 14.49 12.78 5.89
CA ASN A 205 15.38 13.94 6.03
C ASN A 205 15.63 14.68 4.70
N MET A 206 15.28 14.06 3.57
CA MET A 206 15.72 14.51 2.24
C MET A 206 14.72 15.42 1.53
N HIS A 207 13.44 15.34 1.88
CA HIS A 207 12.37 16.00 1.13
C HIS A 207 11.36 16.67 2.06
N PRO A 208 10.92 17.91 1.77
CA PRO A 208 9.80 18.50 2.47
C PRO A 208 8.51 17.75 2.09
N LEU A 209 7.52 17.84 2.97
CA LEU A 209 6.20 17.27 2.71
C LEU A 209 5.53 18.02 1.53
N PRO A 210 5.10 17.32 0.45
CA PRO A 210 4.39 17.92 -0.69
C PRO A 210 3.00 18.44 -0.32
N LEU A 211 2.46 19.37 -1.11
CA LEU A 211 1.17 20.04 -0.88
C LEU A 211 0.02 19.03 -0.74
N GLU A 212 0.02 17.96 -1.53
CA GLU A 212 -1.05 16.96 -1.54
C GLU A 212 -1.25 16.25 -0.20
N PHE A 213 -0.31 16.36 0.75
CA PHE A 213 -0.43 15.75 2.08
C PHE A 213 -1.08 16.67 3.13
N TYR A 214 -1.35 17.92 2.79
CA TYR A 214 -1.96 18.89 3.72
C TYR A 214 -2.91 19.90 3.06
N GLU A 215 -3.03 19.89 1.75
CA GLU A 215 -4.10 20.55 1.01
C GLU A 215 -5.07 19.51 0.47
N LEU A 216 -6.35 19.62 0.86
CA LEU A 216 -7.36 18.64 0.51
C LEU A 216 -7.71 18.73 -0.98
N ASP A 217 -7.50 17.62 -1.67
CA ASP A 217 -8.06 17.36 -3.00
C ASP A 217 -8.76 16.01 -2.99
N LYS A 218 -10.09 16.06 -2.94
CA LYS A 218 -10.97 14.88 -2.86
C LYS A 218 -10.78 13.92 -4.04
N SER A 219 -10.31 14.41 -5.20
CA SER A 219 -10.08 13.55 -6.37
C SER A 219 -8.92 12.57 -6.19
N ARG A 220 -8.07 12.81 -5.18
CA ARG A 220 -6.91 11.97 -4.83
C ARG A 220 -7.19 10.98 -3.71
N LEU A 221 -8.38 11.05 -3.09
CA LEU A 221 -8.75 10.22 -1.95
C LEU A 221 -9.64 9.08 -2.41
N HIS A 222 -9.21 7.86 -2.11
CA HIS A 222 -9.88 6.62 -2.48
C HIS A 222 -10.14 5.79 -1.23
N TYR A 223 -11.27 5.08 -1.23
CA TYR A 223 -11.68 4.26 -0.09
C TYR A 223 -11.86 2.81 -0.51
N VAL A 224 -11.35 1.88 0.29
CA VAL A 224 -11.47 0.45 0.05
C VAL A 224 -12.03 -0.21 1.29
N VAL A 225 -13.06 -1.04 1.11
CA VAL A 225 -13.57 -1.95 2.15
C VAL A 225 -13.33 -3.37 1.70
N VAL A 226 -12.59 -4.16 2.45
CA VAL A 226 -12.35 -5.58 2.17
C VAL A 226 -13.15 -6.44 3.13
N ALA A 227 -14.15 -7.16 2.65
CA ALA A 227 -15.01 -7.99 3.48
C ALA A 227 -15.42 -9.28 2.77
N GLY A 228 -15.51 -10.36 3.55
CA GLY A 228 -16.01 -11.64 3.04
C GLY A 228 -15.11 -12.35 2.04
N ARG A 229 -15.67 -13.41 1.45
CA ARG A 229 -15.01 -14.28 0.46
C ARG A 229 -15.77 -14.25 -0.86
N ARG A 230 -15.15 -14.72 -1.94
CA ARG A 230 -15.73 -14.76 -3.29
C ARG A 230 -17.12 -15.40 -3.31
N LYS A 231 -17.33 -16.47 -2.53
CA LYS A 231 -18.60 -17.19 -2.42
C LYS A 231 -19.76 -16.36 -1.89
N ASN A 232 -19.49 -15.24 -1.22
CA ASN A 232 -20.50 -14.34 -0.69
C ASN A 232 -21.04 -13.38 -1.76
N PHE A 233 -20.33 -13.20 -2.88
CA PHE A 233 -20.67 -12.18 -3.88
C PHE A 233 -21.44 -12.81 -5.05
N ASN A 234 -22.61 -12.25 -5.35
CA ASN A 234 -23.38 -12.60 -6.54
C ASN A 234 -23.46 -11.42 -7.52
N GLN A 235 -24.13 -11.60 -8.65
CA GLN A 235 -24.25 -10.57 -9.70
C GLN A 235 -24.84 -9.26 -9.15
N LYS A 236 -25.83 -9.34 -8.26
CA LYS A 236 -26.45 -8.17 -7.63
C LYS A 236 -25.45 -7.43 -6.72
N THR A 237 -24.69 -8.17 -5.91
CA THR A 237 -23.62 -7.60 -5.08
C THR A 237 -22.57 -6.87 -5.93
N TYR A 238 -22.15 -7.47 -7.05
CA TYR A 238 -21.22 -6.82 -7.98
C TYR A 238 -21.80 -5.57 -8.64
N GLN A 239 -23.10 -5.54 -8.95
CA GLN A 239 -23.77 -4.33 -9.43
C GLN A 239 -23.77 -3.23 -8.36
N ALA A 240 -24.13 -3.57 -7.12
CA ALA A 240 -24.12 -2.63 -5.99
C ALA A 240 -22.72 -2.05 -5.76
N LYS A 241 -21.67 -2.90 -5.76
CA LYS A 241 -20.26 -2.48 -5.70
C LYS A 241 -19.91 -1.47 -6.78
N ARG A 242 -20.25 -1.74 -8.04
CA ARG A 242 -19.94 -0.83 -9.16
C ARG A 242 -20.66 0.52 -9.03
N ARG A 243 -21.91 0.52 -8.53
CA ARG A 243 -22.65 1.76 -8.28
C ARG A 243 -21.98 2.56 -7.17
N LEU A 244 -21.62 1.92 -6.06
CA LEU A 244 -20.98 2.56 -4.92
C LEU A 244 -19.63 3.19 -5.31
N LEU A 245 -18.81 2.47 -6.08
CA LEU A 245 -17.55 3.01 -6.59
C LEU A 245 -17.77 4.29 -7.40
N LYS A 246 -18.77 4.31 -8.30
CA LYS A 246 -19.07 5.48 -9.13
C LYS A 246 -19.63 6.67 -8.34
N SER A 247 -20.47 6.41 -7.33
CA SER A 247 -21.19 7.47 -6.62
C SER A 247 -20.45 8.01 -5.40
N LYS A 248 -19.60 7.21 -4.77
CA LYS A 248 -18.93 7.54 -3.50
C LYS A 248 -17.42 7.31 -3.51
N ASN A 249 -16.84 6.85 -4.61
CA ASN A 249 -15.43 6.43 -4.69
C ASN A 249 -15.01 5.38 -3.64
N ILE A 250 -15.96 4.50 -3.26
CA ILE A 250 -15.72 3.39 -2.33
C ILE A 250 -15.67 2.07 -3.11
N LEU A 251 -14.50 1.43 -3.12
CA LEU A 251 -14.28 0.12 -3.72
C LEU A 251 -14.49 -0.99 -2.67
N VAL A 252 -15.54 -1.79 -2.85
CA VAL A 252 -15.72 -3.00 -2.03
C VAL A 252 -15.01 -4.19 -2.68
N LEU A 253 -14.21 -4.92 -1.92
CA LEU A 253 -13.52 -6.14 -2.34
C LEU A 253 -13.82 -7.28 -1.37
N HIS A 254 -13.66 -8.51 -1.83
CA HIS A 254 -13.54 -9.68 -0.95
C HIS A 254 -12.07 -10.08 -0.85
N TYR A 255 -11.69 -10.82 0.19
CA TYR A 255 -10.28 -11.20 0.41
C TYR A 255 -9.67 -12.01 -0.74
N ASP A 256 -10.48 -12.79 -1.46
CA ASP A 256 -9.97 -13.51 -2.63
C ASP A 256 -9.48 -12.57 -3.75
N ASN A 257 -9.95 -11.31 -3.81
CA ASN A 257 -9.39 -10.32 -4.74
C ASN A 257 -7.95 -9.97 -4.36
N LEU A 258 -7.68 -9.73 -3.07
CA LEU A 258 -6.31 -9.47 -2.60
C LEU A 258 -5.38 -10.65 -2.89
N ILE A 259 -5.87 -11.87 -2.72
CA ILE A 259 -5.13 -13.08 -3.06
C ILE A 259 -4.81 -13.12 -4.56
N ASP A 260 -5.81 -12.94 -5.43
CA ASP A 260 -5.62 -12.99 -6.88
C ASP A 260 -4.63 -11.91 -7.35
N ASN A 261 -4.78 -10.70 -6.82
CA ASN A 261 -3.90 -9.57 -7.12
C ASN A 261 -2.47 -9.81 -6.62
N SER A 262 -2.32 -10.40 -5.43
CA SER A 262 -1.01 -10.76 -4.88
C SER A 262 -0.33 -11.82 -5.75
N ILE A 263 -1.08 -12.84 -6.22
CA ILE A 263 -0.55 -13.83 -7.16
C ILE A 263 -0.11 -13.15 -8.45
N PHE A 264 -0.92 -12.24 -9.00
CA PHE A 264 -0.58 -11.51 -10.21
C PHE A 264 0.72 -10.70 -10.05
N LEU A 265 0.83 -9.96 -8.94
CA LEU A 265 1.99 -9.18 -8.55
C LEU A 265 3.26 -10.06 -8.45
N LEU A 266 3.19 -11.16 -7.67
CA LEU A 266 4.30 -12.10 -7.48
C LEU A 266 4.75 -12.73 -8.81
N LYS A 267 3.81 -13.10 -9.70
CA LYS A 267 4.13 -13.72 -11.00
C LYS A 267 4.74 -12.75 -12.00
N HIS A 268 4.07 -11.63 -12.24
CA HIS A 268 4.34 -10.79 -13.41
C HIS A 268 5.26 -9.62 -13.10
N ARG A 269 5.16 -9.06 -11.89
CA ARG A 269 5.99 -7.93 -11.47
C ARG A 269 7.31 -8.41 -10.89
N TYR A 270 7.27 -9.51 -10.16
CA TYR A 270 8.42 -10.01 -9.38
C TYR A 270 9.03 -11.32 -9.90
N LYS A 271 8.47 -11.89 -10.99
CA LYS A 271 8.98 -13.10 -11.67
C LYS A 271 9.22 -14.28 -10.72
N VAL A 272 8.43 -14.40 -9.64
CA VAL A 272 8.55 -15.52 -8.71
C VAL A 272 8.02 -16.79 -9.40
N ALA A 273 8.87 -17.80 -9.55
CA ALA A 273 8.47 -19.11 -10.06
C ALA A 273 7.48 -19.75 -9.09
N LEU A 274 6.19 -19.80 -9.46
CA LEU A 274 5.17 -20.47 -8.68
C LEU A 274 5.10 -21.94 -9.10
N PRO A 275 4.88 -22.88 -8.16
CA PRO A 275 4.65 -24.27 -8.52
C PRO A 275 3.46 -24.38 -9.48
N GLU A 276 3.63 -25.17 -10.53
CA GLU A 276 2.54 -25.52 -11.45
C GLU A 276 1.43 -26.25 -10.67
N LYS A 277 0.19 -25.97 -11.03
CA LYS A 277 -1.01 -26.49 -10.36
C LYS A 277 -1.13 -28.01 -10.52
#